data_AF-A0A176X9H4-F1
#
_entry.id   AF-A0A176X9H4-F1
#
_cell.length_a   1.000
_cell.length_b   1.000
_cell.length_c   1.000
_cell.angle_alpha   90.00
_cell.angle_beta   90.00
_cell.angle_gamma   90.00
#
_symmetry.space_group_name_H-M   'P 1'
#
loop_
_entity.id
_entity.type
_entity.pdbx_description
1 polymer ?
#
loop_
_entity_poly.entity_id
_entity_poly.type
_entity_poly.pdbx_seq_one_letter_code
_entity_poly.pdbx_strand_id
1 'polypeptide(L)'
;MTKRIITTARVLPDGKPFKLIGRYGWALKNLVAAGKRGCTPIDHPGPRWSAYVHRLRKDYGIVIETINEAHDGPYYGSHARYVLHTEVEIIPDAPVVQVAA
;
A
#
# COMPACT_ATOMS: atom_id res chain seq x y z
N MET A 1 -9.75 24.21 3.53
CA MET A 1 -9.59 23.01 2.68
C MET A 1 -8.45 22.16 3.23
N THR A 2 -8.70 20.92 3.67
CA THR A 2 -7.65 20.04 4.20
C THR A 2 -6.80 19.47 3.06
N LYS A 3 -5.49 19.73 3.08
CA LYS A 3 -4.54 19.18 2.10
C LYS A 3 -4.55 17.66 2.20
N ARG A 4 -4.97 16.97 1.14
CA ARG A 4 -4.97 15.51 1.06
C ARG A 4 -3.66 15.04 0.45
N ILE A 5 -3.02 14.07 1.08
CA ILE A 5 -1.87 13.38 0.50
C ILE A 5 -2.38 12.49 -0.62
N ILE A 6 -1.83 12.64 -1.82
CA ILE A 6 -2.17 11.84 -3.00
C ILE A 6 -0.96 10.97 -3.33
N THR A 7 -1.22 9.75 -3.76
CA THR A 7 -0.22 8.85 -4.35
C THR A 7 -0.73 8.43 -5.72
N THR A 8 0.08 8.66 -6.74
CA THR A 8 -0.21 8.18 -8.09
C THR A 8 0.51 6.85 -8.29
N ALA A 9 -0.17 5.86 -8.85
CA ALA A 9 0.39 4.55 -9.13
C ALA A 9 -0.18 4.00 -10.44
N ARG A 10 0.48 2.98 -11.01
CA ARG A 10 -0.05 2.20 -12.12
C ARG A 10 0.28 0.72 -11.95
N VAL A 11 -0.59 -0.14 -12.48
CA VAL A 11 -0.30 -1.57 -12.64
C VAL A 11 0.61 -1.74 -13.85
N LEU A 12 1.64 -2.57 -13.74
CA LEU A 12 2.55 -2.86 -14.85
C LEU A 12 2.04 -4.04 -15.71
N PRO A 13 2.43 -4.09 -17.00
CA PRO A 13 3.28 -3.12 -17.71
C PRO A 13 2.55 -1.89 -18.26
N ASP A 14 1.23 -1.96 -18.47
CA ASP A 14 0.47 -1.04 -19.32
C ASP A 14 -0.77 -0.41 -18.63
N GLY A 15 -0.93 -0.62 -17.33
CA GLY A 15 -2.04 -0.08 -16.56
C GLY A 15 -2.09 1.45 -16.59
N LYS A 16 -3.31 1.99 -16.69
CA LYS A 16 -3.53 3.44 -16.62
C LYS A 16 -3.23 3.96 -15.21
N PRO A 17 -2.58 5.13 -15.07
CA PRO A 17 -2.35 5.72 -13.76
C PRO A 17 -3.65 6.00 -12.99
N PHE A 18 -3.63 5.71 -11.69
CA PHE A 18 -4.73 5.99 -10.77
C PHE A 18 -4.23 6.68 -9.50
N LYS A 19 -5.13 7.38 -8.80
CA LYS A 19 -4.82 8.14 -7.60
C LYS A 19 -5.40 7.47 -6.35
N LEU A 20 -4.57 7.42 -5.32
CA LEU A 20 -4.90 6.97 -3.97
C LEU A 20 -4.78 8.12 -2.99
N ILE A 21 -5.72 8.20 -2.04
CA ILE A 21 -5.78 9.28 -1.06
C ILE A 21 -5.34 8.76 0.31
N GLY A 22 -4.44 9.49 0.96
CA GLY A 22 -4.06 9.27 2.36
C GLY A 22 -3.53 7.86 2.62
N ARG A 23 -4.18 7.14 3.54
CA ARG A 23 -3.69 5.86 4.05
C ARG A 23 -3.73 4.71 3.03
N TYR A 24 -4.54 4.80 1.99
CA TYR A 24 -4.53 3.80 0.91
C TYR A 24 -3.24 3.91 0.08
N GLY A 25 -2.81 5.14 -0.22
CA GLY A 25 -1.54 5.41 -0.91
C GLY A 25 -0.35 4.97 -0.07
N TRP A 26 -0.37 5.27 1.24
CA TRP A 26 0.63 4.79 2.19
C TRP A 26 0.71 3.25 2.23
N ALA A 27 -0.43 2.55 2.31
CA ALA A 27 -0.45 1.09 2.37
C ALA A 27 0.15 0.47 1.10
N LEU A 28 -0.21 0.98 -0.08
CA LEU A 28 0.33 0.49 -1.35
C LEU A 28 1.83 0.75 -1.47
N LYS A 29 2.33 1.92 -1.06
CA LYS A 29 3.77 2.22 -1.05
C LYS A 29 4.55 1.24 -0.19
N ASN A 30 4.07 0.92 1.01
CA ASN A 30 4.73 -0.05 1.88
C ASN A 30 4.71 -1.45 1.27
N LEU A 31 3.59 -1.88 0.67
CA LEU A 31 3.50 -3.18 0.00
C LEU A 31 4.49 -3.29 -1.17
N VAL A 32 4.58 -2.25 -2.01
CA VAL A 32 5.57 -2.19 -3.10
C VAL A 32 6.99 -2.25 -2.54
N ALA A 33 7.29 -1.46 -1.50
CA ALA A 33 8.62 -1.44 -0.88
C ALA A 33 8.99 -2.76 -0.19
N ALA A 34 8.02 -3.47 0.41
CA ALA A 34 8.24 -4.75 1.04
C ALA A 34 8.39 -5.91 0.03
N GLY A 35 7.84 -5.75 -1.17
CA GLY A 35 7.84 -6.77 -2.21
C GLY A 35 7.29 -8.10 -1.71
N LYS A 36 8.00 -9.19 -2.04
CA LYS A 36 7.60 -10.57 -1.66
C LYS A 36 7.60 -10.82 -0.15
N ARG A 37 8.31 -10.02 0.65
CA ARG A 37 8.28 -10.14 2.13
C ARG A 37 6.93 -9.70 2.71
N GLY A 38 6.20 -8.85 2.00
CA GLY A 38 4.92 -8.32 2.45
C GLY A 38 4.98 -7.46 3.72
N CYS A 39 3.81 -6.97 4.12
CA CYS A 39 3.64 -6.10 5.28
C CYS A 39 2.80 -6.77 6.35
N THR A 40 3.25 -6.70 7.60
CA THR A 40 2.46 -7.02 8.80
C THR A 40 2.28 -5.74 9.62
N PRO A 41 1.16 -5.58 10.36
CA PRO A 41 1.00 -4.50 11.34
C PRO A 41 2.11 -4.44 12.39
N ILE A 42 2.86 -5.52 12.62
CA ILE A 42 4.00 -5.58 13.54
C ILE A 42 5.15 -4.70 13.02
N ASP A 43 5.64 -4.98 11.81
CA ASP A 43 6.77 -4.28 11.20
C ASP A 43 6.38 -2.91 10.60
N HIS A 44 5.11 -2.77 10.19
CA HIS A 44 4.59 -1.55 9.56
C HIS A 44 3.33 -1.07 10.29
N PRO A 45 3.47 -0.45 11.48
CA PRO A 45 2.32 -0.09 12.31
C PRO A 45 1.39 0.90 11.60
N GLY A 46 0.10 0.57 11.58
CA GLY A 46 -0.94 1.38 10.96
C GLY A 46 -2.34 0.94 11.39
N PRO A 47 -3.29 1.88 11.60
CA PRO A 47 -4.48 1.59 12.41
C PRO A 47 -5.51 0.66 11.76
N ARG A 48 -5.49 0.39 10.45
CA ARG A 48 -6.51 -0.43 9.76
C ARG A 48 -6.02 -1.08 8.47
N TRP A 49 -4.99 -1.92 8.54
CA TRP A 49 -4.43 -2.60 7.36
C TRP A 49 -5.47 -3.36 6.53
N SER A 50 -6.31 -4.17 7.18
CA SER A 50 -7.36 -4.96 6.51
C SER A 50 -8.30 -4.09 5.67
N ALA A 51 -8.69 -2.92 6.17
CA ALA A 51 -9.56 -1.99 5.45
C ALA A 51 -8.86 -1.37 4.22
N TYR A 52 -7.56 -1.04 4.36
CA TYR A 52 -6.79 -0.49 3.24
C TYR A 52 -6.61 -1.53 2.13
N VAL A 53 -6.24 -2.76 2.51
CA VAL A 53 -6.06 -3.88 1.58
C VAL A 53 -7.38 -4.26 0.91
N HIS A 54 -8.48 -4.32 1.66
CA HIS A 54 -9.80 -4.57 1.09
C HIS A 54 -10.14 -3.56 -0.02
N ARG A 55 -9.89 -2.28 0.22
CA ARG A 55 -10.15 -1.22 -0.76
C ARG A 55 -9.22 -1.32 -1.98
N LEU A 56 -7.93 -1.61 -1.78
CA LEU A 56 -6.98 -1.81 -2.88
C LEU A 56 -7.40 -2.99 -3.78
N ARG A 57 -7.90 -4.08 -3.21
CA ARG A 57 -8.45 -5.22 -3.96
C ARG A 57 -9.72 -4.83 -4.72
N LYS A 58 -10.69 -4.24 -4.03
CA LYS A 58 -12.03 -3.99 -4.57
C LYS A 58 -12.06 -2.86 -5.61
N ASP A 59 -11.44 -1.73 -5.31
CA ASP A 59 -11.60 -0.51 -6.10
C ASP A 59 -10.55 -0.42 -7.23
N TYR A 60 -9.41 -1.10 -7.08
CA TYR A 60 -8.27 -1.01 -8.00
C TYR A 60 -7.85 -2.36 -8.61
N GLY A 61 -8.51 -3.46 -8.24
CA GLY A 61 -8.20 -4.79 -8.78
C GLY A 61 -6.82 -5.32 -8.40
N ILE A 62 -6.20 -4.78 -7.34
CA ILE A 62 -4.83 -5.16 -6.95
C ILE A 62 -4.88 -6.50 -6.20
N VAL A 63 -4.18 -7.50 -6.72
CA VAL A 63 -4.05 -8.82 -6.10
C VAL A 63 -3.05 -8.72 -4.95
N ILE A 64 -3.60 -8.85 -3.75
CA ILE A 64 -2.85 -8.89 -2.50
C ILE A 64 -3.28 -10.18 -1.80
N GLU A 65 -2.36 -11.00 -1.34
CA GLU A 65 -2.62 -12.17 -0.51
C GLU A 65 -2.66 -11.79 0.97
N THR A 66 -3.45 -12.50 1.76
CA THR A 66 -3.39 -12.44 3.22
C THR A 66 -2.88 -13.77 3.74
N ILE A 67 -1.68 -13.78 4.31
CA ILE A 67 -1.09 -14.93 5.02
C ILE A 67 -1.37 -14.72 6.51
N ASN A 68 -1.91 -15.74 7.19
CA ASN A 68 -2.06 -15.72 8.64
C ASN A 68 -0.78 -16.24 9.28
N GLU A 69 -0.05 -15.35 9.97
CA GLU A 69 1.16 -15.69 10.71
C GLU A 69 0.81 -15.86 12.18
N ALA A 70 1.05 -17.06 12.71
CA ALA A 70 0.97 -17.32 14.14
C ALA A 70 2.07 -16.56 14.87
N HIS A 71 1.78 -16.07 16.06
CA HIS A 71 2.77 -15.50 16.96
C HIS A 71 2.55 -16.02 18.38
N ASP A 72 3.67 -16.15 19.10
CA ASP A 72 3.72 -16.67 20.46
C ASP A 72 3.81 -15.52 21.49
N GLY A 73 3.89 -15.87 22.77
CA GLY A 73 4.02 -14.96 23.90
C GLY A 73 2.75 -14.85 24.76
N PRO A 74 2.72 -13.92 25.72
CA PRO A 74 1.59 -13.77 26.66
C PRO A 74 0.23 -13.52 25.99
N TYR A 75 0.25 -13.06 24.73
CA TYR A 75 -0.91 -12.85 23.90
C TYR A 75 -0.74 -13.66 22.61
N TYR A 76 -0.86 -14.99 22.71
CA TYR A 76 -0.78 -15.86 21.55
C TYR A 76 -1.93 -15.61 20.56
N GLY A 77 -1.68 -15.80 19.27
CA GLY A 77 -2.68 -15.56 18.25
C GLY A 77 -2.11 -15.62 16.85
N SER A 78 -2.81 -15.01 15.91
CA SER A 78 -2.33 -14.85 14.54
C SER A 78 -2.61 -13.44 14.05
N HIS A 79 -1.73 -12.93 13.20
CA HIS A 79 -1.93 -11.66 12.51
C HIS A 79 -1.72 -11.83 11.01
N ALA A 80 -2.22 -10.86 10.25
CA ALA A 80 -2.10 -10.88 8.80
C ALA A 80 -0.73 -10.35 8.35
N ARG A 81 -0.09 -11.08 7.44
CA ARG A 81 0.92 -10.57 6.51
C ARG A 81 0.28 -10.40 5.14
N TYR A 82 0.42 -9.22 4.56
CA TYR A 82 -0.11 -8.88 3.25
C TYR A 82 0.99 -8.90 2.21
N VAL A 83 0.87 -9.75 1.19
CA VAL A 83 1.87 -9.89 0.12
C VAL A 83 1.27 -9.37 -1.18
N LEU A 84 1.96 -8.44 -1.84
CA LEU A 84 1.54 -7.88 -3.12
C LEU A 84 1.99 -8.82 -4.26
N HIS A 85 1.02 -9.25 -5.07
CA HIS A 85 1.27 -10.09 -6.25
C HIS A 85 1.16 -9.31 -7.55
N THR A 86 0.27 -8.31 -7.61
CA THR A 86 0.20 -7.40 -8.75
C THR A 86 1.44 -6.51 -8.79
N GLU A 87 2.15 -6.50 -9.91
CA GLU A 87 3.24 -5.56 -10.12
C GLU A 87 2.69 -4.13 -10.25
N VAL A 88 3.14 -3.26 -9.36
CA VAL A 88 2.68 -1.88 -9.27
C VAL A 88 3.89 -0.96 -9.22
N GLU A 89 3.87 0.07 -10.04
CA GLU A 89 4.82 1.17 -9.98
C GLU A 89 4.18 2.37 -9.27
N ILE A 90 4.91 2.96 -8.32
CA ILE A 90 4.55 4.25 -7.72
C ILE A 90 5.15 5.36 -8.59
N ILE A 91 4.29 6.21 -9.12
CA ILE A 91 4.70 7.33 -9.98
C ILE A 91 5.07 8.51 -9.07
N PRO A 92 6.32 9.01 -9.10
CA PRO A 92 6.72 10.19 -8.35
C PRO A 92 5.85 11.39 -8.75
N ASP A 93 5.54 12.25 -7.78
CA ASP A 93 5.02 13.57 -8.13
C ASP A 93 6.09 14.29 -8.96
N ALA A 94 5.68 14.96 -10.05
CA ALA A 94 6.60 15.76 -10.83
C ALA A 94 7.33 16.73 -9.89
N PRO A 95 8.65 16.87 -10.00
CA PRO A 95 9.35 17.89 -9.22
C PRO A 95 8.69 19.23 -9.52
N VAL A 96 8.35 19.97 -8.46
CA VAL A 96 7.94 21.37 -8.61
C VAL A 96 9.18 22.09 -9.09
N VAL A 97 9.31 22.25 -10.41
CA VAL A 97 10.36 23.09 -10.99
C VAL A 97 9.99 24.50 -10.59
N GLN A 98 10.65 25.03 -9.56
CA GLN A 98 10.58 26.45 -9.24
C GLN A 98 11.24 27.19 -10.41
N VAL A 99 10.41 27.78 -11.27
CA VAL A 99 10.89 28.74 -12.26
C VAL A 99 11.20 30.01 -11.48
N ALA A 100 12.50 30.31 -11.31
CA ALA A 100 12.93 31.60 -10.79
C ALA A 100 12.49 32.68 -11.78
N ALA A 101 11.76 33.67 -11.27
CA ALA A 101 11.44 34.91 -11.98
C ALA A 101 12.63 35.89 -11.90
#